data_AF-A0A6G3ML56-F1
#
_entry.id   AF-A0A6G3ML56-F1
#
_cell.length_a   1.000
_cell.length_b   1.000
_cell.length_c   1.000
_cell.angle_alpha   90.00
_cell.angle_beta   90.00
_cell.angle_gamma   90.00
#
_symmetry.space_group_name_H-M   'P 1'
#
loop_
_entity.id
_entity.type
_entity.pdbx_description
1 polymer ?
#
loop_
_entity_poly.entity_id
_entity_poly.type
_entity_poly.pdbx_seq_one_letter_code
_entity_poly.pdbx_strand_id
1 'polypeptide(L)'
;QDRRAVEICEYLNSSKQLAAYKYICQMTSRWTANKSTIHSGSFRFSPNMVVLLYLYQSVVRLYYLLQKRPELYSMLASGEAVFGTVDSWIAYNLTERQQHITDYANASITGLFDPIELCYHPKIMYFLGLTSKCFPSLVKTQFFLIMD
;
A
#
# COMPACT_ATOMS: atom_id res chain seq x y z
N GLN A 1 -11.89 8.83 -15.35
CA GLN A 1 -11.01 7.92 -14.59
C GLN A 1 -9.61 8.00 -15.20
N ASP A 2 -8.56 8.21 -14.39
CA ASP A 2 -7.19 8.40 -14.89
C ASP A 2 -6.67 7.11 -15.55
N ARG A 3 -6.25 7.20 -16.83
CA ARG A 3 -5.76 6.06 -17.62
C ARG A 3 -4.23 5.92 -17.64
N ARG A 4 -3.49 6.88 -17.06
CA ARG A 4 -2.02 6.95 -17.22
C ARG A 4 -1.28 5.72 -16.69
N ALA A 5 -1.77 5.13 -15.59
CA ALA A 5 -1.17 3.94 -15.00
C ALA A 5 -1.68 2.62 -15.61
N VAL A 6 -2.67 2.64 -16.51
CA VAL A 6 -3.33 1.43 -17.02
C VAL A 6 -2.37 0.55 -17.79
N GLU A 7 -1.52 1.13 -18.65
CA GLU A 7 -0.52 0.37 -19.41
C GLU A 7 0.49 -0.33 -18.50
N ILE A 8 0.95 0.35 -17.44
CA ILE A 8 1.83 -0.26 -16.44
C ILE A 8 1.08 -1.35 -15.68
N CYS A 9 -0.19 -1.14 -15.37
CA CYS A 9 -1.01 -2.16 -14.73
C CYS A 9 -1.12 -3.43 -15.60
N GLU A 10 -1.40 -3.28 -16.89
CA GLU A 10 -1.47 -4.40 -17.85
C GLU A 10 -0.12 -5.10 -18.02
N TYR A 11 0.97 -4.34 -18.07
CA TYR A 11 2.33 -4.88 -18.10
C TYR A 11 2.66 -5.69 -16.84
N LEU A 12 2.39 -5.14 -15.65
CA LEU A 12 2.61 -5.83 -14.39
C LEU A 12 1.72 -7.07 -14.26
N ASN A 13 0.49 -7.03 -14.78
CA ASN A 13 -0.42 -8.17 -14.74
C ASN A 13 -0.02 -9.29 -15.70
N SER A 14 0.55 -8.95 -16.86
CA SER A 14 1.04 -9.90 -17.86
C SER A 14 2.43 -10.48 -17.52
N SER A 15 3.14 -9.88 -16.56
CA SER A 15 4.43 -10.39 -16.11
C SER A 15 4.32 -11.81 -15.54
N LYS A 16 5.07 -12.75 -16.14
CA LYS A 16 5.13 -14.16 -15.72
C LYS A 16 5.64 -14.33 -14.28
N GLN A 17 6.51 -13.42 -13.81
CA GLN A 17 7.00 -13.44 -12.43
C GLN A 17 5.89 -13.11 -11.44
N LEU A 18 5.08 -12.08 -11.72
CA LEU A 18 3.92 -11.74 -10.89
C LEU A 18 2.85 -12.83 -10.98
N ALA A 19 2.62 -13.41 -12.15
CA ALA A 19 1.68 -14.52 -12.33
C ALA A 19 2.10 -15.75 -11.51
N ALA A 20 3.38 -16.13 -11.55
CA ALA A 20 3.93 -17.22 -10.74
C ALA A 20 3.82 -16.91 -9.24
N TYR A 21 4.13 -15.67 -8.84
CA TYR A 21 3.96 -15.23 -7.46
C TYR A 21 2.51 -15.30 -6.99
N LYS A 22 1.55 -14.84 -7.81
CA LYS A 22 0.10 -14.96 -7.56
C LYS A 22 -0.34 -16.41 -7.44
N TYR A 23 0.19 -17.30 -8.28
CA TYR A 23 -0.13 -18.72 -8.21
C TYR A 23 0.37 -19.35 -6.90
N ILE A 24 1.64 -19.13 -6.55
CA ILE A 24 2.23 -19.61 -5.28
C ILE A 24 1.40 -19.10 -4.09
N CYS A 25 1.03 -17.82 -4.12
CA CYS A 25 0.19 -17.18 -3.12
C CYS A 25 -1.15 -17.87 -2.88
N GLN A 26 -1.86 -18.20 -3.97
CA GLN A 26 -3.16 -18.85 -3.93
C GLN A 26 -3.04 -20.30 -3.47
N MET A 27 -1.96 -20.98 -3.85
CA MET A 27 -1.69 -22.34 -3.40
C MET A 27 -1.38 -22.37 -1.90
N THR A 28 -0.55 -21.44 -1.40
CA THR A 28 -0.21 -21.36 0.03
C THR A 28 -1.39 -20.91 0.88
N SER A 29 -2.26 -20.02 0.38
CA SER A 29 -3.47 -19.60 1.11
C SER A 29 -4.50 -20.73 1.20
N ARG A 30 -4.68 -21.51 0.13
CA ARG A 30 -5.51 -22.72 0.14
C ARG A 30 -4.97 -23.79 1.08
N TRP A 31 -3.65 -23.93 1.15
CA TRP A 31 -2.98 -24.87 2.05
C TRP A 31 -3.13 -24.47 3.53
N THR A 32 -3.07 -23.18 3.84
CA THR A 32 -3.28 -22.65 5.21
C THR A 32 -4.75 -22.50 5.62
N ALA A 33 -5.69 -22.42 4.66
CA ALA A 33 -7.13 -22.42 4.95
C ALA A 33 -7.65 -23.75 5.53
N ASN A 34 -6.85 -24.82 5.47
CA ASN A 34 -7.16 -26.08 6.13
C ASN A 34 -6.74 -26.00 7.62
N LYS A 35 -7.72 -25.96 8.53
CA LYS A 35 -7.55 -25.62 9.97
C LYS A 35 -6.54 -26.49 10.74
N SER A 36 -6.18 -27.68 10.25
CA SER A 36 -5.28 -28.60 10.98
C SER A 36 -3.82 -28.11 11.04
N THR A 37 -3.41 -27.19 10.17
CA THR A 37 -2.00 -26.72 10.08
C THR A 37 -1.73 -25.48 10.95
N ILE A 38 -2.77 -24.83 11.47
CA ILE A 38 -2.67 -23.57 12.25
C ILE A 38 -2.12 -23.82 13.67
N HIS A 39 -2.13 -25.07 14.15
CA HIS A 39 -1.65 -25.44 15.49
C HIS A 39 -0.12 -25.52 15.65
N SER A 40 0.67 -25.46 14.57
CA SER A 40 2.13 -25.49 14.64
C SER A 40 2.70 -24.11 14.29
N GLY A 41 2.94 -23.30 15.33
CA GLY A 41 3.21 -21.86 15.26
C GLY A 41 4.58 -21.47 14.68
N SER A 42 4.83 -21.71 13.39
CA SER A 42 6.09 -21.27 12.74
C SER A 42 5.91 -20.55 11.41
N PHE A 43 4.70 -20.54 10.82
CA PHE A 43 4.45 -19.87 9.55
C PHE A 43 3.22 -18.95 9.65
N ARG A 44 3.45 -17.69 10.02
CA ARG A 44 2.42 -16.64 9.98
C ARG A 44 2.37 -16.08 8.56
N PHE A 45 1.48 -16.63 7.72
CA PHE A 45 1.30 -16.13 6.36
C PHE A 45 0.58 -14.78 6.44
N SER A 46 1.26 -13.70 6.05
CA SER A 46 0.65 -12.38 6.01
C SER A 46 -0.40 -12.33 4.87
N PRO A 47 -1.67 -11.99 5.13
CA PRO A 47 -2.74 -11.85 4.14
C PRO A 47 -2.43 -10.85 3.01
N ASN A 48 -1.40 -10.03 3.19
CA ASN A 48 -0.97 -8.97 2.28
C ASN A 48 -0.66 -9.44 0.86
N MET A 49 -0.42 -10.73 0.67
CA MET A 49 -0.13 -11.28 -0.65
C MET A 49 -1.37 -11.25 -1.58
N VAL A 50 -2.57 -11.06 -1.01
CA VAL A 50 -3.83 -10.85 -1.75
C VAL A 50 -4.01 -9.40 -2.22
N VAL A 51 -3.34 -8.43 -1.59
CA VAL A 51 -3.51 -6.99 -1.90
C VAL A 51 -2.88 -6.62 -3.25
N LEU A 52 -1.88 -7.38 -3.72
CA LEU A 52 -1.28 -7.24 -5.05
C LEU A 52 -2.23 -7.61 -6.22
N LEU A 53 -3.45 -8.12 -5.94
CA LEU A 53 -4.34 -8.62 -6.98
C LEU A 53 -5.19 -7.56 -7.67
N TYR A 54 -5.32 -6.34 -7.13
CA TYR A 54 -6.15 -5.30 -7.74
C TYR A 54 -5.36 -4.05 -8.09
N LEU A 55 -5.05 -3.93 -9.38
CA LEU A 55 -4.28 -2.90 -10.08
C LEU A 55 -4.92 -1.48 -10.06
N TYR A 56 -5.88 -1.24 -9.17
CA TYR A 56 -6.52 0.06 -8.94
C TYR A 56 -5.90 0.85 -7.78
N GLN A 57 -4.93 0.26 -7.10
CA GLN A 57 -4.33 0.82 -5.90
C GLN A 57 -3.39 1.99 -6.18
N SER A 58 -3.34 2.93 -5.24
CA SER A 58 -2.52 4.14 -5.30
C SER A 58 -1.03 3.84 -5.51
N VAL A 59 -0.54 2.69 -5.03
CA VAL A 59 0.85 2.24 -5.20
C VAL A 59 1.30 2.16 -6.66
N VAL A 60 0.45 1.70 -7.58
CA VAL A 60 0.84 1.55 -9.00
C VAL A 60 0.93 2.91 -9.67
N ARG A 61 0.05 3.84 -9.28
CA ARG A 61 0.10 5.23 -9.76
C ARG A 61 1.34 5.95 -9.24
N LEU A 62 1.68 5.74 -7.97
CA LEU A 62 2.91 6.26 -7.39
C LEU A 62 4.13 5.72 -8.15
N TYR A 63 4.20 4.41 -8.38
CA TYR A 63 5.28 3.80 -9.17
C TYR A 63 5.40 4.40 -10.58
N TYR A 64 4.28 4.54 -11.31
CA TYR A 64 4.24 5.20 -12.61
C TYR A 64 4.82 6.62 -12.56
N LEU A 65 4.42 7.41 -11.56
CA LEU A 65 4.89 8.78 -11.40
C LEU A 65 6.39 8.85 -11.12
N LEU A 66 6.91 7.97 -10.27
CA LEU A 66 8.34 7.90 -9.97
C LEU A 66 9.17 7.55 -11.21
N GLN A 67 8.67 6.64 -12.06
CA GLN A 67 9.36 6.31 -13.31
C GLN A 67 9.36 7.45 -14.32
N LYS A 68 8.25 8.19 -14.43
CA LYS A 68 8.12 9.30 -15.40
C LYS A 68 8.79 10.59 -14.93
N ARG A 69 8.94 10.78 -13.62
CA ARG A 69 9.51 11.99 -13.01
C ARG A 69 10.57 11.61 -11.97
N PRO A 70 11.81 11.34 -12.39
CA PRO A 70 12.89 10.96 -11.46
C PRO A 70 13.19 12.08 -10.44
N GLU A 71 12.93 13.34 -10.78
CA GLU A 71 12.96 14.47 -9.84
C GLU A 71 12.08 14.23 -8.60
N LEU A 72 10.87 13.69 -8.75
CA LEU A 72 9.97 13.39 -7.63
C LEU A 72 10.56 12.33 -6.70
N TYR A 73 11.24 11.34 -7.28
CA TYR A 73 11.93 10.32 -6.48
C TYR A 73 13.03 10.97 -5.62
N SER A 74 13.84 11.86 -6.20
CA SER A 74 14.88 12.57 -5.45
C SER A 74 14.31 13.45 -4.32
N MET A 75 13.20 14.15 -4.57
CA MET A 75 12.52 14.96 -3.56
C MET A 75 11.91 14.11 -2.43
N LEU A 76 11.34 12.94 -2.76
CA LEU A 76 10.82 12.00 -1.76
C LEU A 76 11.95 11.39 -0.93
N ALA A 77 13.11 11.12 -1.56
CA ALA A 77 14.28 10.58 -0.88
C ALA A 77 14.97 11.62 0.02
N SER A 78 15.01 12.90 -0.39
CA SER A 78 15.53 13.99 0.42
C SER A 78 14.57 14.46 1.53
N GLY A 79 13.28 14.10 1.42
CA GLY A 79 12.24 14.53 2.35
C GLY A 79 11.64 15.91 2.03
N GLU A 80 11.96 16.48 0.87
CA GLU A 80 11.33 17.71 0.35
C GLU A 80 9.88 17.48 -0.10
N ALA A 81 9.54 16.23 -0.44
CA ALA A 81 8.20 15.80 -0.78
C ALA A 81 7.76 14.64 0.10
N VAL A 82 6.45 14.54 0.31
CA VAL A 82 5.80 13.40 0.96
C VAL A 82 4.63 12.93 0.10
N PHE A 83 4.38 11.63 0.13
CA PHE A 83 3.22 11.02 -0.50
C PHE A 83 2.10 10.92 0.53
N GLY A 84 0.85 11.18 0.11
CA GLY A 84 -0.34 10.97 0.92
C GLY A 84 -1.58 10.81 0.04
N THR A 85 -2.63 10.24 0.61
CA THR A 85 -3.96 10.20 -0.01
C THR A 85 -4.71 11.51 0.25
N VAL A 86 -5.92 11.65 -0.31
CA VAL A 86 -6.70 12.91 -0.22
C VAL A 86 -7.00 13.28 1.24
N ASP A 87 -7.34 12.29 2.07
CA ASP A 87 -7.52 12.45 3.52
C ASP A 87 -6.26 13.01 4.20
N SER A 88 -5.08 12.49 3.85
CA SER A 88 -3.81 12.98 4.42
C SER A 88 -3.52 14.41 4.02
N TRP A 89 -3.83 14.78 2.77
CA TRP A 89 -3.68 16.15 2.30
C TRP A 89 -4.64 17.09 3.04
N ILE A 90 -5.90 16.69 3.25
CA ILE A 90 -6.87 17.47 4.01
C ILE A 90 -6.39 17.65 5.45
N ALA A 91 -6.01 16.57 6.13
CA ALA A 91 -5.50 16.61 7.50
C ALA A 91 -4.27 17.52 7.63
N TYR A 92 -3.34 17.42 6.67
CA TYR A 92 -2.14 18.25 6.64
C TYR A 92 -2.46 19.73 6.50
N ASN A 93 -3.43 20.11 5.67
CA ASN A 93 -3.81 21.52 5.53
C ASN A 93 -4.60 22.06 6.73
N LEU A 94 -5.51 21.26 7.29
CA LEU A 94 -6.30 21.65 8.46
C LEU A 94 -5.47 21.80 9.73
N THR A 95 -4.33 21.09 9.82
CA THR A 95 -3.39 21.17 10.94
C THR A 95 -2.25 22.14 10.67
N GLU A 96 -2.42 23.10 9.75
CA GLU A 96 -1.41 24.10 9.40
C GLU A 96 -0.04 23.46 9.05
N ARG A 97 -0.07 22.34 8.33
CA ARG A 97 1.11 21.57 7.89
C ARG A 97 1.89 20.91 9.03
N GLN A 98 1.28 20.74 10.21
CA GLN A 98 1.92 20.11 11.35
C GLN A 98 1.74 18.58 11.36
N GLN A 99 0.61 18.07 10.88
CA GLN A 99 0.31 16.64 10.94
C GLN A 99 0.13 16.01 9.56
N HIS A 100 1.03 15.10 9.21
CA HIS A 100 0.89 14.25 8.02
C HIS A 100 0.41 12.86 8.45
N ILE A 101 -0.91 12.66 8.43
CA ILE A 101 -1.57 11.46 8.98
C ILE A 101 -2.59 10.85 8.00
N THR A 102 -2.84 9.55 8.11
CA THR A 102 -3.92 8.83 7.41
C THR A 102 -4.52 7.80 8.35
N ASP A 103 -5.78 7.45 8.16
CA ASP A 103 -6.42 6.41 8.94
C ASP A 103 -6.21 5.01 8.33
N TYR A 104 -6.45 3.95 9.09
CA TYR A 104 -6.29 2.58 8.60
C TYR A 104 -7.20 2.25 7.42
N ALA A 105 -8.42 2.80 7.37
CA ALA A 105 -9.33 2.53 6.26
C ALA A 105 -8.79 3.12 4.95
N ASN A 106 -8.36 4.38 4.94
CA ASN A 106 -7.74 4.97 3.74
C ASN A 106 -6.36 4.38 3.43
N ALA A 107 -5.58 3.99 4.44
CA ALA A 107 -4.32 3.30 4.22
C ALA A 107 -4.54 1.96 3.49
N SER A 108 -5.59 1.21 3.82
CA SER A 108 -5.87 -0.11 3.24
C SER A 108 -6.07 -0.11 1.73
N ILE A 109 -6.62 0.98 1.17
CA ILE A 109 -6.87 1.10 -0.28
C ILE A 109 -5.62 1.51 -1.08
N THR A 110 -4.54 1.91 -0.40
CA THR A 110 -3.30 2.34 -1.07
C THR A 110 -2.53 1.19 -1.70
N GLY A 111 -2.72 -0.03 -1.20
CA GLY A 111 -1.90 -1.18 -1.54
C GLY A 111 -0.57 -1.28 -0.79
N LEU A 112 -0.28 -0.31 0.09
CA LEU A 112 0.97 -0.24 0.86
C LEU A 112 0.82 -0.72 2.30
N PHE A 113 -0.41 -0.84 2.80
CA PHE A 113 -0.72 -1.10 4.20
C PHE A 113 -0.96 -2.58 4.49
N ASP A 114 -0.40 -3.08 5.59
CA ASP A 114 -0.64 -4.40 6.16
C ASP A 114 -1.78 -4.31 7.21
N PRO A 115 -2.96 -4.91 6.98
CA PRO A 115 -4.06 -4.88 7.94
C PRO A 115 -3.86 -5.79 9.17
N ILE A 116 -2.90 -6.73 9.16
CA ILE A 116 -2.56 -7.52 10.35
C ILE A 116 -1.59 -6.75 11.24
N GLU A 117 -0.47 -6.29 10.68
CA GLU A 117 0.58 -5.62 11.45
C GLU A 117 0.31 -4.12 11.64
N LEU A 118 -0.73 -3.59 10.98
CA LEU A 118 -1.14 -2.19 11.02
C LEU A 118 -0.01 -1.21 10.65
N CYS A 119 0.85 -1.61 9.71
CA CYS A 119 2.00 -0.81 9.26
C CYS A 119 2.18 -0.86 7.74
N TYR A 120 3.05 0.00 7.21
CA TYR A 120 3.42 -0.06 5.80
C TYR A 120 4.28 -1.28 5.49
N HIS A 121 3.99 -1.95 4.38
CA HIS A 121 4.63 -3.18 4.00
C HIS A 121 6.08 -2.94 3.55
N PRO A 122 7.10 -3.50 4.25
CA PRO A 122 8.50 -3.22 3.96
C PRO A 122 8.94 -3.67 2.56
N LYS A 123 8.47 -4.83 2.10
CA LYS A 123 8.75 -5.32 0.72
C LYS A 123 8.24 -4.37 -0.37
N ILE A 124 7.07 -3.74 -0.18
CA ILE A 124 6.50 -2.82 -1.17
C ILE A 124 7.25 -1.49 -1.15
N MET A 125 7.59 -0.99 0.03
CA MET A 125 8.47 0.19 0.16
C MET A 125 9.84 -0.04 -0.49
N TYR A 126 10.44 -1.21 -0.29
CA TYR A 126 11.68 -1.61 -0.95
C TYR A 126 11.53 -1.66 -2.48
N PHE A 127 10.43 -2.22 -3.00
CA PHE A 127 10.14 -2.25 -4.43
C PHE A 127 10.01 -0.84 -5.03
N LEU A 128 9.43 0.11 -4.29
CA LEU A 128 9.36 1.52 -4.70
C LEU A 128 10.67 2.29 -4.49
N GLY A 129 11.64 1.72 -3.77
CA GLY A 129 12.84 2.42 -3.35
C GLY A 129 12.57 3.58 -2.39
N LEU A 130 11.48 3.53 -1.63
CA LEU A 130 11.07 4.59 -0.68
C LEU A 130 11.23 4.13 0.77
N THR A 131 11.36 5.09 1.69
CA THR A 131 11.41 4.83 3.14
C THR A 131 10.07 5.16 3.79
N SER A 132 9.84 4.68 5.02
CA SER A 132 8.61 4.94 5.78
C SER A 132 8.34 6.44 6.00
N LYS A 133 9.38 7.28 5.99
CA LYS A 133 9.28 8.74 6.15
C LYS A 133 8.53 9.43 5.01
N CYS A 134 8.45 8.79 3.84
CA CYS A 134 7.77 9.34 2.67
C CYS A 134 6.23 9.22 2.79
N PHE A 135 5.72 8.48 3.76
CA PHE A 135 4.29 8.14 3.92
C PHE A 135 3.69 8.81 5.17
N PRO A 136 2.36 9.03 5.22
CA PRO A 136 1.71 9.61 6.39
C PRO A 136 1.75 8.67 7.58
N SER A 137 1.72 9.23 8.79
CA SER A 137 1.62 8.42 10.01
C SER A 137 0.23 7.79 10.11
N LEU A 138 0.19 6.51 10.47
CA LEU A 138 -1.04 5.74 10.53
C LEU A 138 -1.76 5.99 11.87
N VAL A 139 -3.04 6.32 11.80
CA VAL A 139 -3.89 6.60 12.96
C VAL A 139 -5.09 5.65 12.97
N LYS A 140 -5.55 5.27 14.16
CA LYS A 140 -6.75 4.46 14.32
C LYS A 140 -7.96 5.21 13.77
N THR A 141 -8.75 4.55 12.93
CA THR A 141 -10.05 5.08 12.51
C THR A 141 -10.95 5.22 13.75
N GLN A 142 -11.30 6.46 14.09
CA GLN A 142 -12.32 6.77 15.09
C GLN A 142 -13.60 7.13 14.34
N PHE A 143 -14.69 6.43 14.64
CA PHE A 143 -16.00 6.76 14.10
C PHE A 143 -16.61 7.89 14.95
N PHE A 144 -17.20 8.88 14.29
CA PHE A 144 -18.03 9.88 14.93
C PHE A 144 -19.44 9.79 14.37
N LEU A 145 -20.44 9.88 15.25
CA LEU A 145 -21.83 10.00 14.87
C LEU A 145 -22.19 11.47 15.00
N ILE A 146 -22.67 12.07 13.91
CA ILE A 146 -23.34 13.37 13.96
C ILE A 146 -24.80 13.05 14.26
N MET A 147 -25.26 13.45 15.44
CA MET A 147 -26.67 13.39 15.82
C MET A 147 -27.25 14.78 15.59
N ASP A 148 -28.32 14.87 14.79
CA ASP A 148 -29.09 16.09 14.57
C ASP A 148 -29.98 16.46 15.77
#